data_AF-A0AAU4BIF1-F1
#
_entry.id   AF-A0AAU4BIF1-F1
#
_cell.length_a   1.000
_cell.length_b   1.000
_cell.length_c   1.000
_cell.angle_alpha   90.00
_cell.angle_beta   90.00
_cell.angle_gamma   90.00
#
_symmetry.space_group_name_H-M   'P 1'
#
loop_
_entity.id
_entity.type
_entity.pdbx_description
1 polymer ?
#
loop_
_entity_poly.entity_id
_entity_poly.type
_entity_poly.pdbx_seq_one_letter_code
_entity_poly.pdbx_strand_id
1 'polypeptide(L)'
;MAERTDGPCPPWCDGDHPADVHRAEIGHTTLEAKTLMVVVLQVGDGEPTVTISGGLYIGLHRDDHDDMVELLTICGQPELARLVRRAAEMLAAVMRDERNGR
;
A
#
# COMPACT_ATOMS: atom_id res chain seq x y z
N MET A 1 -10.96 29.23 -7.06
CA MET A 1 -9.81 28.52 -7.67
C MET A 1 -9.01 27.98 -6.51
N ALA A 2 -9.07 26.68 -6.24
CA ALA A 2 -8.26 26.07 -5.18
C ALA A 2 -6.84 25.86 -5.73
N GLU A 3 -5.84 26.32 -4.99
CA GLU A 3 -4.43 26.11 -5.30
C GLU A 3 -4.16 24.60 -5.33
N ARG A 4 -3.61 24.12 -6.45
CA ARG A 4 -3.07 22.76 -6.57
C ARG A 4 -1.80 22.71 -5.75
N THR A 5 -1.83 22.10 -4.58
CA THR A 5 -0.63 21.55 -3.94
C THR A 5 -0.33 20.18 -4.56
N ASP A 6 -0.12 20.13 -5.88
CA ASP A 6 0.37 18.92 -6.55
C ASP A 6 1.90 18.86 -6.30
N GLY A 7 2.31 18.28 -5.16
CA GLY A 7 3.67 17.80 -4.99
C GLY A 7 3.99 16.75 -6.06
N PRO A 8 5.27 16.58 -6.48
CA PRO A 8 5.63 15.49 -7.37
C PRO A 8 5.24 14.15 -6.74
N CYS A 9 4.75 13.22 -7.55
CA CYS A 9 4.38 11.88 -7.06
C CYS A 9 5.54 11.26 -6.29
N PRO A 10 5.26 10.59 -5.16
CA PRO A 10 6.30 9.94 -4.40
C PRO A 10 6.92 8.80 -5.24
N PRO A 11 8.18 8.42 -5.00
CA PRO A 11 8.93 7.50 -5.87
C PRO A 11 8.30 6.12 -6.06
N TRP A 12 7.42 5.72 -5.13
CA TRP A 12 6.71 4.45 -5.17
C TRP A 12 5.43 4.49 -6.01
N CYS A 13 4.92 5.68 -6.34
CA CYS A 13 3.64 5.86 -7.03
C CYS A 13 3.72 5.49 -8.52
N ASP A 14 2.67 4.84 -9.03
CA ASP A 14 2.56 4.46 -10.45
C ASP A 14 2.35 5.68 -11.37
N GLY A 15 1.92 6.82 -10.81
CA GLY A 15 1.74 8.09 -11.52
C GLY A 15 0.43 8.25 -12.30
N ASP A 16 -0.41 7.20 -12.38
CA ASP A 16 -1.74 7.26 -13.00
C ASP A 16 -2.85 7.23 -11.92
N HIS A 17 -3.34 8.40 -11.54
CA HIS A 17 -4.37 8.57 -10.50
C HIS A 17 -5.03 9.97 -10.56
N PRO A 18 -6.20 10.15 -9.90
CA PRO A 18 -6.78 11.47 -9.65
C PRO A 18 -5.82 12.40 -8.88
N ALA A 19 -6.11 13.71 -8.88
CA ALA A 19 -5.41 14.66 -8.02
C ALA A 19 -5.58 14.28 -6.54
N ASP A 20 -4.56 14.57 -5.72
CA ASP A 20 -4.50 14.28 -4.28
C ASP A 20 -4.65 12.79 -3.89
N VAL A 21 -4.36 11.87 -4.80
CA VAL A 21 -4.30 10.43 -4.50
C VAL A 21 -2.96 9.92 -5.00
N HIS A 22 -2.22 9.13 -4.25
CA HIS A 22 -1.09 8.38 -4.78
C HIS A 22 -1.34 6.89 -4.60
N ARG A 23 -1.11 6.13 -5.67
CA ARG A 23 -1.41 4.69 -5.73
C ARG A 23 -0.24 3.94 -6.35
N ALA A 24 0.06 2.79 -5.76
CA ALA A 24 0.92 1.78 -6.38
C ALA A 24 0.29 0.40 -6.24
N GLU A 25 0.13 -0.30 -7.36
CA GLU A 25 -0.30 -1.70 -7.32
C GLU A 25 0.88 -2.65 -7.09
N ILE A 26 0.79 -3.41 -6.00
CA ILE A 26 1.83 -4.39 -5.64
C ILE A 26 1.57 -5.73 -6.32
N GLY A 27 0.29 -6.05 -6.51
CA GLY A 27 -0.19 -7.21 -7.24
C GLY A 27 -1.57 -7.66 -6.76
N HIS A 28 -2.02 -8.79 -7.28
CA HIS A 28 -3.31 -9.36 -6.98
C HIS A 28 -3.22 -10.87 -6.74
N THR A 29 -4.22 -11.40 -6.04
CA THR A 29 -4.41 -12.84 -5.82
C THR A 29 -5.90 -13.17 -5.80
N THR A 30 -6.25 -14.45 -5.72
CA THR A 30 -7.65 -14.89 -5.66
C THR A 30 -7.94 -15.58 -4.33
N LEU A 31 -9.02 -15.16 -3.67
CA LEU A 31 -9.56 -15.79 -2.48
C LEU A 31 -11.04 -16.11 -2.73
N GLU A 32 -11.42 -17.39 -2.68
CA GLU A 32 -12.81 -17.83 -2.86
C GLU A 32 -13.49 -17.24 -4.12
N ALA A 33 -12.81 -17.29 -5.25
CA ALA A 33 -13.24 -16.71 -6.55
C ALA A 33 -13.36 -15.18 -6.58
N LYS A 34 -12.91 -14.46 -5.55
CA LYS A 34 -12.77 -13.00 -5.56
C LYS A 34 -11.33 -12.61 -5.79
N THR A 35 -11.10 -11.68 -6.71
CA THR A 35 -9.79 -11.05 -6.87
C THR A 35 -9.58 -10.05 -5.74
N LEU A 36 -8.47 -10.21 -5.02
CA LEU A 36 -7.95 -9.26 -4.06
C LEU A 36 -6.73 -8.57 -4.66
N MET A 37 -6.62 -7.27 -4.47
CA MET A 37 -5.50 -6.45 -4.90
C MET A 37 -4.84 -5.85 -3.66
N VAL A 38 -3.52 -5.94 -3.60
CA VAL A 38 -2.72 -5.22 -2.60
C VAL A 38 -2.16 -3.98 -3.26
N VAL A 39 -2.47 -2.83 -2.68
CA VAL A 39 -2.04 -1.52 -3.16
C VAL A 39 -1.42 -0.74 -2.01
N VAL A 40 -0.47 0.13 -2.32
CA VAL A 40 -0.12 1.25 -1.44
C VAL A 40 -1.00 2.42 -1.87
N LEU A 41 -1.69 3.02 -0.90
CA LEU A 41 -2.58 4.14 -1.14
C LEU A 41 -2.27 5.28 -0.18
N GLN A 42 -2.21 6.49 -0.72
CA GLN A 42 -2.15 7.73 0.03
C GLN A 42 -3.24 8.66 -0.51
N VAL A 43 -3.94 9.37 0.37
CA VAL A 43 -4.96 10.35 -0.01
C VAL A 43 -4.66 11.66 0.70
N GLY A 44 -4.56 12.73 -0.07
CA GLY A 44 -4.06 14.04 0.37
C GLY A 44 -2.71 13.92 1.08
N ASP A 45 -2.57 14.69 2.16
CA ASP A 45 -1.38 14.69 3.02
C ASP A 45 -1.38 13.53 4.05
N GLY A 46 -2.27 12.54 3.90
CA GLY A 46 -2.33 11.37 4.79
C GLY A 46 -1.08 10.49 4.70
N GLU A 47 -0.89 9.59 5.66
CA GLU A 47 0.21 8.63 5.60
C GLU A 47 -0.06 7.53 4.54
N PRO A 48 0.94 7.16 3.72
CA PRO A 48 0.83 6.02 2.83
C PRO A 48 0.50 4.73 3.59
N THR A 49 -0.52 4.01 3.12
CA THR A 49 -1.10 2.85 3.81
C THR A 49 -1.11 1.63 2.87
N VAL A 50 -0.74 0.46 3.40
CA VAL A 50 -0.95 -0.81 2.67
C VAL A 50 -2.42 -1.16 2.73
N THR A 51 -3.03 -1.35 1.58
CA THR A 51 -4.46 -1.61 1.44
C THR A 51 -4.70 -2.91 0.70
N ILE A 52 -5.55 -3.76 1.26
CA ILE A 52 -6.11 -4.94 0.59
C ILE A 52 -7.51 -4.56 0.10
N SER A 53 -7.75 -4.63 -1.21
CA SER A 53 -8.98 -4.19 -1.86
C SER A 53 -9.55 -5.29 -2.76
N GLY A 54 -10.86 -5.29 -2.99
CA GLY A 54 -11.57 -6.31 -3.76
C GLY A 54 -12.97 -6.53 -3.19
N GLY A 55 -13.21 -7.71 -2.61
CA GLY A 55 -14.47 -8.00 -1.90
C GLY A 55 -14.56 -7.44 -0.46
N LEU A 56 -13.45 -6.90 0.05
CA LEU A 56 -13.30 -6.26 1.34
C LEU A 56 -12.25 -5.15 1.18
N TYR A 57 -12.35 -4.10 1.99
CA TYR A 57 -11.36 -3.04 2.08
C TYR A 57 -10.72 -3.08 3.46
N ILE A 58 -9.41 -3.31 3.51
CA ILE A 58 -8.61 -3.28 4.74
C ILE A 58 -7.45 -2.32 4.52
N GLY A 59 -7.37 -1.26 5.31
CA GLY A 59 -6.16 -0.45 5.45
C GLY A 59 -5.33 -0.94 6.63
N LEU A 60 -4.03 -1.12 6.44
CA LEU A 60 -3.11 -1.61 7.45
C LEU A 60 -2.21 -0.48 7.95
N HIS A 61 -2.31 -0.13 9.22
CA HIS A 61 -1.34 0.76 9.84
C HIS A 61 0.04 0.10 9.84
N ARG A 62 1.06 0.94 9.85
CA ARG A 62 2.46 0.51 9.72
C ARG A 62 2.87 -0.54 10.74
N ASP A 63 2.38 -0.41 11.97
CA ASP A 63 2.72 -1.33 13.06
C ASP A 63 2.01 -2.69 12.92
N ASP A 64 0.97 -2.78 12.08
CA ASP A 64 0.16 -3.99 11.87
C ASP A 64 0.67 -4.85 10.69
N HIS A 65 1.69 -4.40 9.95
CA HIS A 65 2.10 -5.06 8.70
C HIS A 65 2.62 -6.48 8.96
N ASP A 66 3.47 -6.66 9.97
CA ASP A 66 4.05 -7.96 10.31
C ASP A 66 2.99 -8.91 10.89
N ASP A 67 2.12 -8.42 11.78
CA ASP A 67 1.00 -9.17 12.36
C ASP A 67 0.02 -9.64 11.27
N MET A 68 -0.28 -8.77 10.29
CA MET A 68 -1.13 -9.14 9.16
C MET A 68 -0.47 -10.21 8.27
N VAL A 69 0.84 -10.10 8.03
CA VAL A 69 1.59 -11.12 7.26
C VAL A 69 1.56 -12.47 7.98
N GLU A 70 1.73 -12.49 9.31
CA GLU A 70 1.64 -13.71 10.12
C GLU A 70 0.22 -14.29 10.08
N LEU A 71 -0.80 -13.47 10.33
CA LEU A 71 -2.20 -13.88 10.30
C LEU A 71 -2.57 -14.53 8.95
N LEU A 72 -2.24 -13.87 7.85
CA LEU A 72 -2.49 -14.38 6.50
C LEU A 72 -1.76 -15.70 6.24
N THR A 73 -0.54 -15.85 6.76
CA THR A 73 0.21 -17.11 6.65
C THR A 73 -0.49 -18.24 7.41
N ILE A 74 -0.95 -17.98 8.64
CA ILE A 74 -1.70 -18.94 9.47
C ILE A 74 -3.03 -19.32 8.81
N CYS A 75 -3.71 -18.35 8.19
CA CYS A 75 -4.95 -18.57 7.44
C CYS A 75 -4.76 -19.27 6.07
N GLY A 76 -3.55 -19.72 5.74
CA GLY A 76 -3.26 -20.43 4.49
C GLY A 76 -3.31 -19.51 3.27
N GLN A 77 -3.02 -18.22 3.43
CA GLN A 77 -2.99 -17.21 2.37
C GLN A 77 -1.55 -16.71 2.09
N PRO A 78 -0.60 -17.59 1.75
CA PRO A 78 0.82 -17.23 1.65
C PRO A 78 1.10 -16.22 0.53
N GLU A 79 0.33 -16.26 -0.56
CA GLU A 79 0.50 -15.31 -1.66
C GLU A 79 0.04 -13.91 -1.27
N LEU A 80 -1.09 -13.80 -0.55
CA LEU A 80 -1.55 -12.51 -0.03
C LEU A 80 -0.55 -11.95 1.00
N ALA A 81 -0.04 -12.80 1.89
CA ALA A 81 0.99 -12.43 2.86
C ALA A 81 2.26 -11.92 2.16
N ARG A 82 2.70 -12.57 1.08
CA ARG A 82 3.85 -12.14 0.26
C ARG A 82 3.63 -10.76 -0.36
N LEU A 83 2.42 -10.49 -0.86
CA LEU A 83 2.07 -9.19 -1.43
C LEU A 83 2.05 -8.09 -0.36
N VAL A 84 1.45 -8.35 0.81
CA VAL A 84 1.46 -7.39 1.93
C VAL A 84 2.88 -7.09 2.39
N ARG A 85 3.73 -8.11 2.53
CA ARG A 85 5.15 -7.92 2.90
C ARG A 85 5.89 -7.03 1.91
N ARG A 86 5.72 -7.27 0.60
CA ARG A 86 6.35 -6.44 -0.44
C ARG A 86 5.89 -4.99 -0.38
N ALA A 87 4.61 -4.76 -0.08
CA ALA A 87 4.05 -3.43 0.10
C ALA A 87 4.68 -2.71 1.31
N ALA A 88 4.79 -3.41 2.44
CA ALA A 88 5.41 -2.91 3.67
C ALA A 88 6.90 -2.59 3.47
N GLU A 89 7.65 -3.47 2.79
CA GLU A 89 9.06 -3.26 2.46
C GLU A 89 9.27 -2.03 1.56
N MET A 90 8.40 -1.83 0.57
CA MET A 90 8.40 -0.66 -0.30
C MET A 90 8.23 0.63 0.50
N LEU A 91 7.22 0.68 1.39
CA LEU A 91 6.99 1.84 2.26
C LEU A 91 8.17 2.09 3.21
N ALA A 92 8.73 1.04 3.79
CA ALA A 92 9.87 1.14 4.69
C ALA A 92 11.13 1.66 3.98
N ALA A 93 11.35 1.32 2.71
CA ALA A 93 12.48 1.82 1.92
C ALA A 93 12.37 3.34 1.71
N VAL A 94 11.20 3.82 1.29
CA VAL A 94 10.94 5.25 1.03
C VAL A 94 11.16 6.07 2.31
N MET A 95 10.61 5.63 3.44
CA MET A 95 10.79 6.32 4.73
C MET A 95 12.23 6.29 5.25
N ARG A 96 13.06 5.34 4.83
CA ARG A 96 14.49 5.33 5.18
C ARG A 96 15.26 6.34 4.34
N ASP A 97 14.94 6.46 3.06
CA ASP A 97 15.56 7.44 2.17
C ASP A 97 15.20 8.87 2.56
N GLU A 98 13.94 9.14 2.96
CA GLU A 98 13.52 10.45 3.49
C GLU A 98 14.24 10.83 4.80
N ARG A 99 14.58 9.85 5.65
CA ARG A 99 15.33 10.08 6.89
C ARG A 99 16.83 10.26 6.67
N ASN A 100 17.39 9.66 5.63
CA ASN A 100 18.82 9.72 5.31
C ASN A 100 19.19 10.85 4.34
N GLY A 101 18.21 11.45 3.65
CA GLY A 101 18.38 12.58 2.73
C GLY A 101 18.31 13.97 3.38
N ARG A 102 18.50 14.06 4.70
CA ARG A 102 18.47 15.32 5.48
C ARG A 102 19.84 15.69 6.02
#